data_AF-A0A8T4DF90-F1
#
_entry.id   AF-A0A8T4DF90-F1
#
_cell.length_a   1.000
_cell.length_b   1.000
_cell.length_c   1.000
_cell.angle_alpha   90.00
_cell.angle_beta   90.00
_cell.angle_gamma   90.00
#
_symmetry.space_group_name_H-M   'P 1'
#
loop_
_entity.id
_entity.type
_entity.pdbx_description
1 polymer ?
#
loop_
_entity_poly.entity_id
_entity_poly.type
_entity_poly.pdbx_seq_one_letter_code
_entity_poly.pdbx_strand_id
1 'polypeptide(L)' 'MLRTIPNIALRVVIAIAIFIIVMLAVAWLLEDIIYFSLFVGIPAGIISAAVAFVVLTWYRTHKKR' A
#
# COMPACT_ATOMS: atom_id res chain seq x y z
N MET A 1 -22.22 -32.75 -19.41
CA MET A 1 -22.00 -31.45 -18.72
C MET A 1 -21.96 -31.57 -17.18
N LEU A 2 -22.59 -32.55 -16.51
CA LEU A 2 -22.55 -32.64 -15.03
C LEU A 2 -21.19 -33.04 -14.42
N ARG A 3 -20.31 -33.75 -15.14
CA ARG A 3 -18.97 -34.14 -14.63
C ARG A 3 -17.93 -33.00 -14.64
N THR A 4 -18.15 -31.93 -15.39
CA THR A 4 -17.23 -30.79 -15.50
C THR A 4 -17.39 -29.76 -14.37
N ILE A 5 -18.59 -29.64 -13.80
CA ILE A 5 -18.90 -28.71 -12.70
C ILE A 5 -18.06 -28.98 -11.44
N PRO A 6 -17.94 -30.22 -10.92
CA PRO A 6 -17.10 -30.47 -9.73
C PRO A 6 -15.62 -30.19 -9.97
N ASN A 7 -15.13 -30.40 -11.20
CA ASN A 7 -13.75 -30.06 -11.57
C ASN A 7 -13.51 -28.55 -11.63
N ILE A 8 -14.50 -27.77 -12.07
CA ILE A 8 -14.43 -26.31 -12.09
C ILE A 8 -14.48 -25.77 -10.66
N ALA A 9 -15.42 -26.27 -9.83
CA ALA A 9 -15.52 -25.88 -8.43
C ALA A 9 -14.21 -26.17 -7.66
N LEU A 10 -13.61 -27.34 -7.86
CA LEU A 10 -12.32 -27.68 -7.27
C LEU A 10 -11.21 -26.71 -7.71
N ARG A 11 -11.15 -26.38 -9.01
CA ARG A 11 -10.17 -25.41 -9.54
C ARG A 11 -10.34 -24.02 -8.94
N VAL A 12 -11.58 -23.57 -8.75
CA VAL A 12 -11.89 -22.28 -8.13
C VAL A 12 -11.44 -22.27 -6.67
N VAL A 13 -11.73 -23.34 -5.91
CA VAL A 13 -11.30 -23.46 -4.51
C VAL A 13 -9.78 -23.45 -4.40
N ILE A 14 -9.08 -24.18 -5.27
CA ILE A 14 -7.61 -24.19 -5.31
C ILE A 14 -7.06 -22.80 -5.65
N ALA A 15 -7.65 -22.09 -6.62
CA ALA A 15 -7.24 -20.75 -6.99
C ALA A 15 -7.42 -19.74 -5.83
N ILE A 16 -8.55 -19.80 -5.13
CA ILE A 16 -8.81 -18.96 -3.95
C ILE A 16 -7.80 -19.27 -2.84
N ALA A 17 -7.50 -20.55 -2.58
CA ALA A 17 -6.52 -20.94 -1.58
C ALA A 17 -5.11 -20.42 -1.92
N ILE A 18 -4.68 -20.55 -3.17
CA ILE A 18 -3.40 -20.01 -3.65
C ILE A 18 -3.37 -18.48 -3.51
N PHE A 19 -4.44 -17.79 -3.88
CA PHE A 19 -4.54 -16.34 -3.75
C PHE A 19 -4.37 -15.88 -2.29
N ILE A 20 -5.07 -16.53 -1.36
CA ILE A 20 -4.98 -16.21 0.08
C ILE A 20 -3.55 -16.46 0.61
N ILE A 21 -2.94 -17.59 0.25
CA ILE A 21 -1.58 -17.93 0.67
C ILE A 21 -0.57 -16.91 0.15
N VAL A 22 -0.65 -16.56 -1.13
CA VAL A 22 0.24 -15.55 -1.74
C VAL A 22 0.02 -14.19 -1.11
N MET A 23 -1.23 -13.77 -0.89
CA MET A 23 -1.55 -12.50 -0.23
C MET A 23 -0.94 -12.44 1.19
N LEU A 24 -1.09 -13.50 1.98
CA LEU A 24 -0.52 -13.57 3.33
C LEU A 24 1.02 -13.59 3.29
N ALA A 25 1.63 -14.33 2.38
CA ALA A 25 3.08 -14.38 2.22
C ALA A 25 3.66 -13.01 1.81
N VAL A 26 2.98 -12.31 0.89
CA VAL A 26 3.35 -10.95 0.48
C VAL A 26 3.15 -9.98 1.64
N ALA A 27 2.05 -10.07 2.38
CA ALA A 27 1.80 -9.22 3.54
C ALA A 27 2.85 -9.42 4.65
N TRP A 28 3.29 -10.65 4.88
CA TRP A 28 4.35 -11.00 5.83
C TRP A 28 5.73 -10.49 5.35
N LEU A 29 6.02 -10.66 4.06
CA LEU A 29 7.28 -10.18 3.47
C LEU A 29 7.38 -8.66 3.44
N LEU A 30 6.25 -7.99 3.22
CA LEU A 30 6.15 -6.54 3.23
C LEU A 30 5.78 -6.00 4.61
N GLU A 31 5.66 -6.82 5.65
CA GLU A 31 5.24 -6.38 6.99
C GLU A 31 6.13 -5.22 7.46
N ASP A 32 7.45 -5.39 7.40
CA ASP A 32 8.42 -4.34 7.76
C ASP A 32 8.34 -3.09 6.87
N ILE A 33 7.96 -3.23 5.59
CA ILE A 33 7.92 -2.13 4.61
C ILE A 33 6.59 -1.36 4.68
N ILE A 34 5.47 -2.06 4.85
CA ILE A 34 4.13 -1.49 4.96
C ILE A 34 3.98 -0.83 6.33
N TYR A 35 4.46 -1.44 7.42
CA TYR A 35 4.48 -0.77 8.72
C TYR A 35 5.37 0.47 8.69
N PHE A 36 6.55 0.40 8.08
CA PHE A 36 7.39 1.58 7.89
C PHE A 36 6.69 2.66 7.06
N SER A 37 6.09 2.31 5.92
CA SER A 37 5.40 3.28 5.06
C SER A 37 4.18 3.91 5.75
N LEU A 38 3.33 3.11 6.40
CA LEU A 38 2.09 3.57 7.02
C LEU A 38 2.33 4.43 8.27
N PHE A 39 3.29 4.03 9.11
CA PHE A 39 3.52 4.68 10.42
C PHE A 39 4.69 5.67 10.42
N VAL A 40 5.62 5.58 9.47
CA VAL A 40 6.80 6.47 9.40
C VAL A 40 6.82 7.25 8.08
N GLY A 41 6.67 6.57 6.95
CA GLY A 41 6.78 7.16 5.61
C GLY A 41 5.71 8.21 5.31
N ILE A 42 4.43 7.87 5.49
CA ILE A 42 3.30 8.79 5.23
C ILE A 42 3.35 9.99 6.20
N PRO A 43 3.50 9.82 7.53
CA PRO A 43 3.62 10.97 8.44
C PRO A 43 4.82 11.86 8.12
N ALA A 44 6.00 11.29 7.85
CA ALA A 44 7.19 12.06 7.48
C ALA A 44 7.01 12.81 6.15
N GLY A 45 6.35 12.18 5.17
CA GLY A 45 5.99 12.81 3.90
C GLY A 45 5.06 14.02 4.08
N ILE A 46 4.03 13.88 4.93
CA ILE A 46 3.11 14.97 5.24
C ILE A 46 3.82 16.12 5.95
N ILE A 47 4.65 15.83 6.95
CA ILE A 47 5.41 16.85 7.69
C ILE A 47 6.36 17.60 6.77
N SER A 48 7.13 16.89 5.94
CA SER A 48 8.08 17.52 5.03
C SER A 48 7.39 18.38 3.97
N ALA A 49 6.23 17.96 3.44
CA ALA A 49 5.42 18.76 2.54
C ALA A 49 4.91 20.05 3.20
N ALA A 50 4.43 19.96 4.46
CA ALA A 50 3.98 21.12 5.21
C ALA A 50 5.12 22.13 5.47
N VAL A 51 6.30 21.63 5.87
CA VAL A 51 7.49 22.48 6.07
C VAL A 51 7.91 23.15 4.77
N ALA A 52 7.99 22.41 3.67
CA ALA A 52 8.33 22.96 2.36
C ALA A 52 7.34 24.04 1.93
N PHE A 53 6.03 23.81 2.13
CA PHE A 53 4.99 24.79 1.82
C PHE A 53 5.15 26.09 2.63
N VAL A 54 5.40 25.98 3.94
CA VAL A 54 5.61 27.13 4.81
C VAL A 54 6.86 27.91 4.38
N VAL A 55 7.99 27.23 4.17
CA VAL A 55 9.25 27.87 3.75
C VAL A 55 9.08 28.59 2.42
N LEU A 56 8.48 27.94 1.43
CA LEU A 56 8.29 28.53 0.10
C LEU A 56 7.35 29.75 0.14
N THR A 57 6.28 29.67 0.95
CA THR A 57 5.31 30.75 1.13
C THR A 57 5.93 31.93 1.87
N TRP A 58 6.71 31.66 2.92
CA TRP A 58 7.44 32.66 3.69
C TRP A 58 8.48 33.38 2.81
N TYR A 59 9.27 32.62 2.05
CA TYR A 59 10.27 33.18 1.14
C TYR A 59 9.64 34.08 0.06
N ARG A 60 8.50 33.64 -0.51
CA ARG A 60 7.73 34.45 -1.47
C ARG A 60 7.19 35.75 -0.86
N THR A 61 6.81 35.72 0.41
CA THR A 61 6.27 36.89 1.12
C THR A 61 7.37 37.90 1.44
N HIS A 62 8.55 37.43 1.85
CA HIS A 62 9.71 38.30 2.16
C HIS A 62 10.42 38.84 0.92
N LYS A 63 10.38 38.15 -0.23
CA LYS A 63 10.97 38.64 -1.49
C LYS A 63 10.13 39.72 -2.19
N LYS A 64 8.85 39.86 -1.83
CA LYS A 64 7.92 40.86 -2.42
C LYS A 64 7.84 42.18 -1.65
N ARG A 65 8.47 42.27 -0.47
CA ARG A 65 8.76 43.54 0.22
C ARG A 65 10.18 43.98 -0.11
#